data_AF-A0A1C5LAT1-F1
#
_entry.id   AF-A0A1C5LAT1-F1
#
_cell.length_a   1.000
_cell.length_b   1.000
_cell.length_c   1.000
_cell.angle_alpha   90.00
_cell.angle_beta   90.00
_cell.angle_gamma   90.00
#
_symmetry.space_group_name_H-M   'P 1'
#
loop_
_entity.id
_entity.type
_entity.pdbx_description
1 polymer ?
#
loop_
_entity_poly.entity_id
_entity_poly.type
_entity_poly.pdbx_seq_one_letter_code
_entity_poly.pdbx_strand_id
1 'polypeptide(L)'
;MKFKELFDKFADFIDNNRGNITKLLLSVLAFIALIVVFFISSDEMSISKEVDHLVKNIESRKYQIAYDYYETLKSDFSGSKMSRFNKSASKKINSVIINNGDKYVNGQISKEQYIGLINTVNALDNININIDSIIEQSKRVEEMYIEENINYDVALSYLSISSTLNNMNDELDEYTQKIKNYYESRNVYNEATKNQQVKKYYEAIQGYDKVLEEDKKYYKLAKAAKEECISSMYNYYIQQASYANENGNYDEAIKYIEYLKKYYSDDEKISELESKYQENLSLYTMTQDDIINLITKKMGTNKDGITINSYQQMINGNKFYYVELCKYDKLIDEILVDAKTRKIYSYKSSEKDYNTSYSDGFFKIISSGEFRFALSEGECRFELENKLKEKDESFKNIDIVSKEDSSKYTKNKDLVDNFIKNNNSVYYYAVVNKGIFKKKELYLIDMYTKKIYFVSNDEIVNY
;
A
#
# COMPACT_ATOMS: atom_id res chain seq x y z
N MET A 1 84.22 -7.75 -60.28
CA MET A 1 85.00 -6.79 -59.49
C MET A 1 85.02 -7.28 -58.07
N LYS A 2 86.20 -7.57 -57.49
CA LYS A 2 86.28 -8.15 -56.14
C LYS A 2 85.95 -7.05 -55.12
N PHE A 3 85.17 -7.36 -54.09
CA PHE A 3 84.73 -6.41 -53.05
C PHE A 3 85.88 -5.54 -52.51
N LYS A 4 87.09 -6.11 -52.47
CA LYS A 4 88.34 -5.45 -52.06
C LYS A 4 88.75 -4.28 -52.96
N GLU A 5 88.67 -4.41 -54.29
CA GLU A 5 89.01 -3.32 -55.22
C GLU A 5 87.98 -2.19 -55.21
N LEU A 6 86.70 -2.53 -54.96
CA LEU A 6 85.65 -1.55 -54.77
C LEU A 6 85.86 -0.79 -53.45
N PHE A 7 86.28 -1.48 -52.39
CA PHE A 7 86.60 -0.90 -51.10
C PHE A 7 87.84 0.01 -51.17
N ASP A 8 88.92 -0.44 -51.82
CA ASP A 8 90.15 0.34 -51.99
C ASP A 8 89.89 1.61 -52.82
N LYS A 9 89.10 1.52 -53.91
CA LYS A 9 88.66 2.71 -54.66
C LYS A 9 87.80 3.66 -53.82
N PHE A 10 86.96 3.12 -52.94
CA PHE A 10 86.15 3.94 -52.05
C PHE A 10 87.00 4.62 -50.96
N ALA A 11 88.00 3.92 -50.44
CA ALA A 11 88.97 4.45 -49.48
C ALA A 11 89.82 5.56 -50.12
N ASP A 12 90.36 5.34 -51.32
CA ASP A 12 91.12 6.34 -52.07
C ASP A 12 90.25 7.56 -52.45
N PHE A 13 88.96 7.35 -52.76
CA PHE A 13 88.02 8.44 -53.01
C PHE A 13 87.74 9.26 -51.75
N ILE A 14 87.59 8.61 -50.59
CA ILE A 14 87.42 9.26 -49.30
C ILE A 14 88.68 10.04 -48.91
N ASP A 15 89.88 9.47 -49.10
CA ASP A 15 91.13 10.13 -48.73
C ASP A 15 91.46 11.31 -49.66
N ASN A 16 91.28 11.16 -50.98
CA ASN A 16 91.50 12.25 -51.94
C ASN A 16 90.50 13.40 -51.80
N ASN A 17 89.27 13.12 -51.37
CA ASN A 17 88.24 14.14 -51.16
C ASN A 17 88.00 14.46 -49.68
N ARG A 18 88.90 14.01 -48.78
CA ARG A 18 88.70 14.07 -47.32
C ARG A 18 88.33 15.45 -46.83
N GLY A 19 88.97 16.49 -47.34
CA GLY A 19 88.66 17.89 -46.98
C GLY A 19 87.23 18.31 -47.36
N ASN A 20 86.75 17.89 -48.53
CA ASN A 20 85.40 18.23 -49.01
C ASN A 20 84.32 17.36 -48.35
N ILE A 21 84.59 16.07 -48.14
CA ILE A 21 83.69 15.15 -47.44
C ILE A 21 83.51 15.59 -45.98
N THR A 22 84.61 15.97 -45.32
CA THR A 22 84.57 16.45 -43.92
C THR A 22 83.76 17.75 -43.82
N LYS A 23 83.93 18.70 -44.76
CA LYS A 23 83.12 19.94 -44.82
C LYS A 23 81.64 19.65 -45.08
N LEU A 24 81.32 18.73 -45.99
CA LEU A 24 79.93 18.34 -46.28
C LEU A 24 79.28 17.70 -45.05
N LEU A 25 79.97 16.77 -44.39
CA LEU A 25 79.49 16.10 -43.18
C LEU A 25 79.29 17.10 -42.03
N LEU A 26 80.22 18.04 -41.83
CA LEU A 26 80.08 19.12 -40.84
C LEU A 26 78.90 20.04 -41.16
N SER A 27 78.67 20.37 -42.44
CA SER A 27 77.51 21.17 -42.87
C SER A 27 76.19 20.44 -42.62
N VAL A 28 76.13 19.13 -42.92
CA VAL A 28 74.96 18.29 -42.63
C VAL A 28 74.73 18.17 -41.12
N LEU A 29 75.79 17.98 -40.32
CA LEU A 29 75.70 17.96 -38.86
C LEU A 29 75.24 19.30 -38.29
N ALA A 30 75.74 20.42 -38.83
CA ALA A 30 75.31 21.76 -38.44
C ALA A 30 73.84 22.00 -38.80
N PHE A 31 73.38 21.53 -39.97
CA PHE A 31 71.99 21.61 -40.40
C PHE A 31 71.07 20.75 -39.53
N ILE A 32 71.47 19.52 -39.20
CA ILE A 32 70.75 18.65 -38.25
C ILE A 32 70.72 19.29 -36.86
N ALA A 33 71.83 19.85 -36.38
CA ALA A 33 71.88 20.58 -35.11
C ALA A 33 70.96 21.81 -35.14
N LEU A 34 70.88 22.54 -36.26
CA LEU A 34 69.96 23.66 -36.45
C LEU A 34 68.50 23.20 -36.43
N ILE A 35 68.17 22.08 -37.08
CA ILE A 35 66.83 21.47 -37.01
C ILE A 35 66.51 21.08 -35.57
N VAL A 36 67.43 20.43 -34.85
CA VAL A 36 67.25 20.05 -33.44
C VAL A 36 67.08 21.26 -32.55
N VAL A 37 67.88 22.32 -32.73
CA VAL A 37 67.74 23.59 -32.01
C VAL A 37 66.40 24.23 -32.34
N PHE A 38 66.00 24.31 -33.62
CA PHE A 38 64.68 24.82 -34.03
C PHE A 38 63.53 23.99 -33.47
N PHE A 39 63.66 22.68 -33.36
CA PHE A 39 62.64 21.80 -32.75
C PHE A 39 62.57 21.96 -31.23
N ILE A 40 63.70 22.05 -30.54
CA ILE A 40 63.76 22.27 -29.08
C ILE A 40 63.30 23.68 -28.71
N SER A 41 63.60 24.67 -29.55
CA SER A 41 63.13 26.06 -29.40
C SER A 41 61.78 26.32 -30.11
N SER A 42 61.17 25.30 -30.71
CA SER A 42 59.87 25.44 -31.35
C SER A 42 58.77 25.64 -30.32
N ASP A 43 57.81 26.50 -30.66
CA ASP A 43 56.60 26.73 -29.88
C ASP A 43 55.83 25.44 -29.54
N GLU A 44 56.00 24.37 -30.33
CA GLU A 44 55.22 23.13 -30.21
C GLU A 44 55.65 22.28 -28.99
N MET A 45 56.96 22.22 -28.71
CA MET A 45 57.47 21.56 -27.50
C MET A 45 57.16 22.36 -26.23
N SER A 46 57.07 23.70 -26.36
CA SER A 46 56.58 24.59 -25.30
C SER A 46 55.09 24.35 -25.04
N ILE A 47 54.23 24.35 -26.06
CA ILE A 47 52.78 24.16 -25.91
C ILE A 47 52.46 22.84 -25.19
N SER A 48 53.10 21.72 -25.53
CA SER A 48 52.80 20.45 -24.87
C SER A 48 53.08 20.50 -23.36
N LYS A 49 54.18 21.12 -22.93
CA LYS A 49 54.54 21.26 -21.51
C LYS A 49 53.50 22.08 -20.75
N GLU A 50 53.03 23.18 -21.35
CA GLU A 50 52.02 24.05 -20.73
C GLU A 50 50.66 23.33 -20.64
N VAL A 51 50.30 22.56 -21.67
CA VAL A 51 49.08 21.73 -21.64
C VAL A 51 49.18 20.67 -20.54
N ASP A 52 50.32 19.98 -20.42
CA ASP A 52 50.55 18.99 -19.36
C ASP A 52 50.46 19.62 -17.97
N HIS A 53 50.97 20.85 -17.80
CA HIS A 53 50.86 21.58 -16.55
C HIS A 53 49.41 21.91 -16.19
N LEU A 54 48.62 22.42 -17.16
CA LEU A 54 47.19 22.68 -16.97
C LEU A 54 46.44 21.40 -16.58
N VAL A 55 46.59 20.34 -17.38
CA VAL A 55 45.90 19.06 -17.17
C VAL A 55 46.27 18.45 -15.83
N LYS A 56 47.56 18.48 -15.45
CA LYS A 56 48.01 17.98 -14.15
C LYS A 56 47.36 18.71 -12.98
N ASN A 57 47.17 20.02 -13.08
CA ASN A 57 46.47 20.78 -12.04
C ASN A 57 45.00 20.38 -11.94
N ILE A 58 44.32 20.17 -13.07
CA ILE A 58 42.93 19.67 -13.11
C ILE A 58 42.84 18.27 -12.48
N GLU A 59 43.69 17.33 -12.90
CA GLU A 59 43.72 15.96 -12.36
C GLU A 59 44.09 15.91 -10.88
N SER A 60 44.96 16.82 -10.43
CA SER A 60 45.34 17.00 -9.03
C SER A 60 44.30 17.78 -8.21
N ARG A 61 43.14 18.10 -8.81
CA ARG A 61 42.01 18.81 -8.15
C ARG A 61 42.35 20.22 -7.69
N LYS A 62 43.37 20.83 -8.29
CA LYS A 62 43.79 22.22 -8.06
C LYS A 62 43.04 23.14 -9.00
N TYR A 63 41.71 23.14 -8.91
CA TYR A 63 40.80 23.75 -9.88
C TYR A 63 41.01 25.25 -10.08
N GLN A 64 41.10 26.01 -8.98
CA GLN A 64 41.36 27.46 -9.07
C GLN A 64 42.72 27.75 -9.70
N ILE A 65 43.76 27.00 -9.32
CA ILE A 65 45.11 27.15 -9.89
C ILE A 65 45.10 26.84 -11.39
N ALA A 66 44.34 25.83 -11.81
CA ALA A 66 44.20 25.49 -13.23
C ALA A 66 43.53 26.62 -14.02
N TYR A 67 42.46 27.20 -13.49
CA TYR A 67 41.76 28.34 -14.09
C TYR A 67 42.66 29.57 -14.19
N ASP A 68 43.27 30.01 -13.08
CA ASP A 68 44.14 31.19 -13.04
C ASP A 68 45.33 31.04 -14.02
N TYR A 69 45.87 29.83 -14.12
CA TYR A 69 46.94 29.51 -15.06
C TYR A 69 46.47 29.60 -16.52
N TYR A 70 45.28 29.09 -16.84
CA TYR A 70 44.70 29.23 -18.18
C TYR A 70 44.47 30.70 -18.58
N GLU A 71 43.97 31.53 -17.66
CA GLU A 71 43.79 32.97 -17.89
C GLU A 71 45.13 33.70 -18.08
N THR A 72 46.17 33.31 -17.34
CA THR A 72 47.54 33.83 -17.55
C THR A 72 48.06 33.46 -18.95
N LEU A 73 47.82 32.22 -19.40
CA LEU A 73 48.21 31.82 -20.76
C LEU A 73 47.47 32.61 -21.84
N LYS A 74 46.20 33.00 -21.61
CA LYS A 74 45.45 33.87 -22.53
C LYS A 74 46.10 35.25 -22.68
N SER A 75 46.67 35.83 -21.61
CA SER A 75 47.37 37.12 -21.70
C SER A 75 48.74 37.01 -22.36
N ASP A 76 49.45 35.91 -22.13
CA ASP A 76 50.85 35.77 -22.50
C ASP A 76 51.03 35.23 -23.93
N PHE A 77 50.07 34.42 -24.42
CA PHE A 77 50.17 33.80 -25.73
C PHE A 77 49.60 34.66 -26.85
N SER A 78 50.28 34.65 -27.99
CA SER A 78 49.68 35.14 -29.25
C SER A 78 48.44 34.30 -29.61
N GLY A 79 47.48 34.88 -30.32
CA GLY A 79 46.24 34.18 -30.69
C GLY A 79 46.47 32.86 -31.45
N SER A 80 47.49 32.80 -32.32
CA SER A 80 47.85 31.56 -33.03
C SER A 80 48.47 30.50 -32.13
N LYS A 81 49.24 30.91 -31.11
CA LYS A 81 49.80 30.01 -30.10
C LYS A 81 48.70 29.51 -29.16
N MET A 82 47.81 30.40 -28.72
CA MET A 82 46.67 30.05 -27.87
C MET A 82 45.69 29.10 -28.58
N SER A 83 45.41 29.31 -29.87
CA SER A 83 44.59 28.39 -30.67
C SER A 83 45.18 26.97 -30.73
N ARG A 84 46.50 26.86 -30.96
CA ARG A 84 47.22 25.57 -30.94
C ARG A 84 47.19 24.93 -29.55
N PHE A 85 47.39 25.72 -28.50
CA PHE A 85 47.26 25.28 -27.10
C PHE A 85 45.86 24.74 -26.83
N ASN A 86 44.80 25.50 -27.10
CA ASN A 86 43.40 25.12 -26.88
C ASN A 86 43.06 23.81 -27.59
N LYS A 87 43.50 23.64 -28.85
CA LYS A 87 43.29 22.39 -29.61
C LYS A 87 43.96 21.19 -28.96
N SER A 88 45.17 21.35 -28.42
CA SER A 88 45.91 20.29 -27.73
C SER A 88 45.32 19.99 -26.35
N ALA A 89 45.01 21.03 -25.58
CA ALA A 89 44.35 20.93 -24.27
C ALA A 89 42.98 20.26 -24.37
N SER A 90 42.17 20.61 -25.37
CA SER A 90 40.87 19.98 -25.63
C SER A 90 40.98 18.46 -25.74
N LYS A 91 41.98 17.94 -26.47
CA LYS A 91 42.18 16.48 -26.59
C LYS A 91 42.43 15.81 -25.24
N LYS A 92 43.36 16.36 -24.44
CA LYS A 92 43.71 15.77 -23.13
C LYS A 92 42.58 15.94 -22.11
N ILE A 93 41.95 17.11 -22.07
CA ILE A 93 40.83 17.38 -21.16
C ILE A 93 39.64 16.46 -21.46
N ASN A 94 39.32 16.20 -22.73
CA ASN A 94 38.28 15.22 -23.08
C ASN A 94 38.58 13.83 -22.50
N SER A 95 39.82 13.36 -22.58
CA SER A 95 40.22 12.10 -21.94
C SER A 95 40.09 12.15 -20.42
N VAL A 96 40.42 13.28 -19.78
CA VAL A 96 40.26 13.46 -18.33
C VAL A 96 38.79 13.40 -17.91
N ILE A 97 37.89 14.04 -18.66
CA ILE A 97 36.44 14.02 -18.38
C ILE A 97 35.91 12.60 -18.45
N ILE A 98 36.16 11.88 -19.54
CA ILE A 98 35.70 10.49 -19.72
C ILE A 98 36.26 9.59 -18.62
N ASN A 99 37.57 9.64 -18.37
CA ASN A 99 38.20 8.80 -17.34
C ASN A 99 37.65 9.09 -15.94
N ASN A 100 37.40 10.36 -15.61
CA ASN A 100 36.83 10.70 -14.30
C ASN A 100 35.33 10.44 -14.23
N GLY A 101 34.59 10.50 -15.33
CA GLY A 101 33.22 10.02 -15.44
C GLY A 101 33.13 8.54 -15.08
N ASP A 102 33.99 7.72 -15.67
CA ASP A 102 34.08 6.29 -15.37
C ASP A 102 34.48 6.06 -13.90
N LYS A 103 35.46 6.83 -13.38
CA LYS A 103 35.84 6.76 -11.96
C LYS A 103 34.66 7.12 -11.04
N TYR A 104 33.87 8.13 -11.40
CA TYR A 104 32.73 8.56 -10.59
C TYR A 104 31.63 7.50 -10.56
N VAL A 105 31.24 7.00 -11.75
CA VAL A 105 30.23 5.94 -11.89
C VAL A 105 30.63 4.68 -11.13
N ASN A 106 31.92 4.35 -11.11
CA ASN A 106 32.47 3.22 -10.36
C ASN A 106 32.79 3.53 -8.88
N GLY A 107 32.40 4.71 -8.36
CA GLY A 107 32.59 5.08 -6.96
C GLY A 107 34.03 5.35 -6.52
N GLN A 108 34.97 5.52 -7.46
CA GLN A 108 36.38 5.78 -7.19
C GLN A 108 36.68 7.26 -6.87
N ILE A 109 35.79 8.16 -7.29
CA ILE A 109 35.81 9.59 -6.91
C ILE A 109 34.43 10.01 -6.39
N SER A 110 34.41 11.02 -5.53
CA SER A 110 33.15 11.56 -4.97
C SER A 110 32.39 12.42 -5.99
N LYS A 111 31.09 12.61 -5.75
CA LYS A 111 30.23 13.52 -6.54
C LYS A 111 30.81 14.93 -6.64
N GLU A 112 31.31 15.47 -5.53
CA GLU A 112 31.89 16.82 -5.44
C GLU A 112 33.16 16.95 -6.29
N GLN A 113 33.95 15.89 -6.37
CA GLN A 113 35.15 15.84 -7.20
C GLN A 113 34.78 15.84 -8.69
N TYR A 114 33.72 15.13 -9.07
CA TYR A 114 33.25 15.14 -10.46
C TYR A 114 32.63 16.50 -10.84
N ILE A 115 31.81 17.09 -9.97
CA ILE A 115 31.27 18.46 -10.14
C ILE A 115 32.41 19.47 -10.29
N GLY A 116 33.41 19.42 -9.42
CA GLY A 116 34.56 20.33 -9.47
C GLY A 116 35.31 20.24 -10.79
N LEU A 117 35.49 19.03 -11.34
CA LEU A 117 36.07 18.82 -12.66
C LEU A 117 35.22 19.48 -13.77
N ILE A 118 33.93 19.17 -13.84
CA ILE A 118 33.04 19.70 -14.90
C ILE A 118 32.95 21.23 -14.85
N ASN A 119 32.77 21.81 -13.67
CA ASN A 119 32.74 23.26 -13.50
C ASN A 119 34.05 23.93 -13.92
N THR A 120 35.20 23.32 -13.60
CA THR A 120 36.50 23.85 -14.01
C THR A 120 36.64 23.84 -15.52
N VAL A 121 36.26 22.73 -16.17
CA VAL A 121 36.30 22.60 -17.63
C VAL A 121 35.41 23.64 -18.30
N ASN A 122 34.19 23.84 -17.80
CA ASN A 122 33.25 24.83 -18.34
C ASN A 122 33.75 26.27 -18.24
N ALA A 123 34.59 26.57 -17.24
CA ALA A 123 35.21 27.89 -17.09
C ALA A 123 36.37 28.14 -18.10
N LEU A 124 36.80 27.12 -18.85
CA LEU A 124 37.86 27.25 -19.86
C LEU A 124 37.25 27.52 -21.25
N ASP A 125 36.83 28.76 -21.51
CA ASP A 125 35.92 29.14 -22.62
C ASP A 125 36.25 28.63 -24.03
N ASN A 126 37.53 28.40 -24.37
CA ASN A 126 37.95 27.95 -25.71
C ASN A 126 38.35 26.47 -25.77
N ILE A 127 38.07 25.71 -24.72
CA ILE A 127 38.26 24.26 -24.72
C ILE A 127 37.05 23.59 -25.35
N ASN A 128 37.28 22.84 -26.43
CA ASN A 128 36.24 22.14 -27.14
C ASN A 128 35.99 20.76 -26.52
N ILE A 129 34.73 20.50 -26.17
CA ILE A 129 34.30 19.23 -25.56
C ILE A 129 33.80 18.30 -26.65
N ASN A 130 34.22 17.03 -26.59
CA ASN A 130 33.74 16.00 -27.49
C ASN A 130 32.42 15.44 -26.98
N ILE A 131 31.32 16.05 -27.42
CA ILE A 131 29.96 15.71 -27.02
C ILE A 131 29.65 14.23 -27.31
N ASP A 132 30.05 13.71 -28.48
CA ASP A 132 29.79 12.33 -28.88
C ASP A 132 30.33 11.31 -27.85
N SER A 133 31.51 11.56 -27.29
CA SER A 133 32.09 10.68 -26.26
C SER A 133 31.33 10.75 -24.93
N ILE A 134 30.75 11.90 -24.59
CA ILE A 134 29.93 12.06 -23.38
C ILE A 134 28.59 11.35 -23.56
N ILE A 135 27.99 11.44 -24.75
CA ILE A 135 26.78 10.71 -25.13
C ILE A 135 27.03 9.19 -25.06
N GLU A 136 28.14 8.71 -25.64
CA GLU A 136 28.50 7.29 -25.60
C GLU A 136 28.69 6.77 -24.17
N GLN A 137 29.38 7.56 -23.31
CA GLN A 137 29.53 7.22 -21.90
C GLN A 137 28.17 7.25 -21.16
N SER A 138 27.30 8.20 -21.48
CA SER A 138 25.96 8.31 -20.88
C SER A 138 25.08 7.12 -21.24
N LYS A 139 25.14 6.65 -22.49
CA LYS A 139 24.49 5.40 -22.92
C LYS A 139 25.00 4.20 -22.10
N ARG A 140 26.32 4.09 -21.88
CA ARG A 140 26.88 3.04 -21.02
C ARG A 140 26.37 3.14 -19.58
N VAL A 141 26.23 4.36 -19.03
CA VAL A 141 25.69 4.57 -17.67
C VAL A 141 24.23 4.12 -17.58
N GLU A 142 23.42 4.41 -18.60
CA GLU A 142 22.05 3.87 -18.70
C GLU A 142 22.06 2.34 -18.69
N GLU A 143 22.86 1.71 -19.56
CA GLU A 143 22.98 0.25 -19.63
C GLU A 143 23.41 -0.35 -18.28
N MET A 144 24.41 0.26 -17.61
CA MET A 144 24.86 -0.15 -16.28
C MET A 144 23.76 -0.05 -15.22
N TYR A 145 22.87 0.95 -15.31
CA TYR A 145 21.72 1.06 -14.41
C TYR A 145 20.64 0.01 -14.71
N ILE A 146 20.36 -0.23 -15.99
CA ILE A 146 19.40 -1.26 -16.43
C ILE A 146 19.87 -2.64 -15.98
N GLU A 147 21.17 -2.92 -16.08
CA GLU A 147 21.82 -4.16 -15.62
C GLU A 147 22.00 -4.22 -14.09
N GLU A 148 21.62 -3.17 -13.35
CA GLU A 148 21.73 -3.07 -11.89
C GLU A 148 23.18 -3.10 -11.37
N ASN A 149 24.15 -2.74 -12.22
CA ASN A 149 25.56 -2.59 -11.85
C ASN A 149 25.82 -1.30 -11.03
N ILE A 150 24.95 -0.30 -11.20
CA ILE A 150 24.95 0.95 -10.44
C ILE A 150 23.54 1.28 -9.95
N ASN A 151 23.47 2.09 -8.90
CA ASN A 151 22.19 2.54 -8.36
C ASN A 151 21.66 3.79 -9.10
N TYR A 152 20.38 4.08 -8.86
CA TYR A 152 19.65 5.21 -9.46
C TYR A 152 20.31 6.56 -9.20
N ASP A 153 20.74 6.81 -7.95
CA ASP A 153 21.31 8.10 -7.55
C ASP A 153 22.64 8.38 -8.27
N VAL A 154 23.50 7.37 -8.42
CA VAL A 154 24.77 7.48 -9.15
C VAL A 154 24.51 7.76 -10.62
N ALA A 155 23.62 6.99 -11.25
CA ALA A 155 23.32 7.12 -12.66
C ALA A 155 22.73 8.50 -13.01
N LEU A 156 21.72 8.95 -12.27
CA LEU A 156 21.12 10.27 -12.46
C LEU A 156 22.08 11.40 -12.12
N SER A 157 22.86 11.26 -11.06
CA SER A 157 23.82 12.29 -10.68
C SER A 157 24.90 12.45 -11.75
N TYR A 158 25.39 11.36 -12.36
CA TYR A 158 26.31 11.44 -13.49
C TYR A 158 25.67 12.20 -14.65
N LEU A 159 24.49 11.80 -15.12
CA LEU A 159 23.82 12.43 -16.27
C LEU A 159 23.53 13.91 -16.01
N SER A 160 23.06 14.25 -14.81
CA SER A 160 22.76 15.62 -14.41
C SER A 160 24.00 16.49 -14.28
N ILE A 161 25.15 15.94 -13.92
CA ILE A 161 26.40 16.70 -13.85
C ILE A 161 26.96 16.86 -15.26
N SER A 162 27.00 15.80 -16.06
CA SER A 162 27.49 15.81 -17.44
C SER A 162 26.66 16.72 -18.36
N SER A 163 25.34 16.83 -18.14
CA SER A 163 24.48 17.73 -18.91
C SER A 163 24.80 19.21 -18.72
N THR A 164 25.53 19.57 -17.64
CA THR A 164 25.99 20.95 -17.44
C THR A 164 27.20 21.32 -18.29
N LEU A 165 27.84 20.37 -18.98
CA LEU A 165 28.96 20.68 -19.88
C LEU A 165 28.52 21.65 -20.97
N ASN A 166 29.39 22.61 -21.29
CA ASN A 166 29.13 23.58 -22.35
C ASN A 166 28.83 22.85 -23.68
N ASN A 167 27.79 23.31 -24.38
CA ASN A 167 27.26 22.74 -25.62
C ASN A 167 26.60 21.34 -25.50
N MET A 168 26.37 20.81 -24.31
CA MET A 168 25.72 19.50 -24.13
C MET A 168 24.21 19.53 -24.40
N ASN A 169 23.56 20.70 -24.28
CA ASN A 169 22.12 20.89 -24.47
C ASN A 169 21.27 19.77 -23.81
N ASP A 170 20.10 19.47 -24.39
CA ASP A 170 19.17 18.44 -23.92
C ASP A 170 19.54 17.03 -24.45
N GLU A 171 20.78 16.82 -24.94
CA GLU A 171 21.23 15.54 -25.56
C GLU A 171 21.17 14.35 -24.59
N LEU A 172 21.23 14.60 -23.27
CA LEU A 172 21.22 13.56 -22.24
C LEU A 172 19.84 13.32 -21.61
N ASP A 173 18.82 14.05 -22.04
CA ASP A 173 17.48 14.00 -21.44
C ASP A 173 16.78 12.67 -21.70
N GLU A 174 16.97 12.08 -22.88
CA GLU A 174 16.40 10.78 -23.22
C GLU A 174 16.90 9.70 -22.25
N TYR A 175 18.22 9.62 -22.04
CA TYR A 175 18.84 8.67 -21.11
C TYR A 175 18.36 8.90 -19.67
N THR A 176 18.28 10.17 -19.26
CA THR A 176 17.78 10.57 -17.94
C THR A 176 16.34 10.10 -17.74
N GLN A 177 15.47 10.32 -18.71
CA GLN A 177 14.07 9.95 -18.61
C GLN A 177 13.88 8.43 -18.64
N LYS A 178 14.67 7.72 -19.44
CA LYS A 178 14.64 6.26 -19.48
C LYS A 178 15.03 5.65 -18.13
N ILE A 179 16.09 6.13 -17.48
CA ILE A 179 16.48 5.69 -16.13
C ILE A 179 15.37 5.93 -15.11
N LYS A 180 14.73 7.11 -15.15
CA LYS A 180 13.57 7.44 -14.28
C LYS A 180 12.40 6.47 -14.49
N ASN A 181 12.02 6.22 -15.74
CA ASN A 181 10.91 5.30 -16.05
C ASN A 181 11.19 3.88 -15.53
N TYR A 182 12.41 3.37 -15.71
CA TYR A 182 12.82 2.07 -15.15
C TYR A 182 12.79 2.07 -13.62
N TYR A 183 13.26 3.13 -12.97
CA TYR A 183 13.22 3.28 -11.52
C TYR A 183 11.78 3.23 -10.98
N GLU A 184 10.88 4.02 -11.57
CA GLU A 184 9.47 4.07 -11.18
C GLU A 184 8.79 2.71 -11.38
N SER A 185 9.03 2.05 -12.52
CA SER A 185 8.54 0.69 -12.80
C SER A 185 9.00 -0.33 -11.75
N ARG A 186 10.30 -0.31 -11.39
CA ARG A 186 10.86 -1.19 -10.34
C ARG A 186 10.26 -0.91 -8.97
N ASN A 187 9.97 0.34 -8.65
CA ASN A 187 9.28 0.69 -7.39
C ASN A 187 7.85 0.15 -7.36
N VAL A 188 7.11 0.24 -8.47
CA VAL A 188 5.78 -0.37 -8.60
C VAL A 188 5.83 -1.88 -8.38
N TYR A 189 6.81 -2.57 -8.96
CA TYR A 189 7.05 -4.00 -8.68
C TYR A 189 7.29 -4.26 -7.19
N ASN A 190 8.18 -3.49 -6.56
CA ASN A 190 8.52 -3.65 -5.14
C ASN A 190 7.31 -3.42 -4.22
N GLU A 191 6.45 -2.44 -4.52
CA GLU A 191 5.21 -2.19 -3.79
C GLU A 191 4.21 -3.35 -3.97
N ALA A 192 4.05 -3.87 -5.19
CA ALA A 192 3.22 -5.03 -5.48
C ALA A 192 3.68 -6.26 -4.68
N THR A 193 4.99 -6.50 -4.59
CA THR A 193 5.56 -7.58 -3.77
C THR A 193 5.24 -7.41 -2.27
N LYS A 194 5.29 -6.19 -1.74
CA LYS A 194 4.87 -5.92 -0.35
C LYS A 194 3.38 -6.23 -0.14
N ASN A 195 2.52 -5.84 -1.09
CA ASN A 195 1.10 -6.15 -1.04
C ASN A 195 0.83 -7.67 -1.07
N GLN A 196 1.55 -8.42 -1.90
CA GLN A 196 1.48 -9.88 -1.94
C GLN A 196 1.83 -10.51 -0.59
N GLN A 197 2.90 -10.04 0.07
CA GLN A 197 3.33 -10.56 1.38
C GLN A 197 2.26 -10.40 2.48
N VAL A 198 1.45 -9.34 2.41
CA VAL A 198 0.34 -9.10 3.34
C VAL A 198 -1.02 -9.58 2.82
N LYS A 199 -1.03 -10.45 1.80
CA LYS A 199 -2.22 -11.08 1.19
C LYS A 199 -3.21 -10.07 0.58
N LYS A 200 -2.74 -8.88 0.21
CA LYS A 200 -3.46 -7.93 -0.64
C LYS A 200 -3.27 -8.29 -2.10
N TYR A 201 -3.74 -9.49 -2.48
CA TYR A 201 -3.44 -10.09 -3.78
C TYR A 201 -4.03 -9.29 -4.95
N TYR A 202 -5.24 -8.75 -4.79
CA TYR A 202 -5.86 -7.93 -5.83
C TYR A 202 -5.03 -6.69 -6.14
N GLU A 203 -4.59 -5.96 -5.12
CA GLU A 203 -3.73 -4.78 -5.24
C GLU A 203 -2.33 -5.13 -5.76
N ALA A 204 -1.78 -6.27 -5.33
CA ALA A 204 -0.51 -6.78 -5.84
C ALA A 204 -0.59 -7.04 -7.36
N ILE A 205 -1.64 -7.72 -7.84
CA ILE A 205 -1.84 -7.99 -9.26
C ILE A 205 -1.95 -6.68 -10.06
N GLN A 206 -2.72 -5.71 -9.56
CA GLN A 206 -2.81 -4.38 -10.20
C GLN A 206 -1.47 -3.66 -10.30
N GLY A 207 -0.60 -3.83 -9.30
CA GLY A 207 0.77 -3.31 -9.33
C GLY A 207 1.63 -4.04 -10.37
N TYR A 208 1.61 -5.37 -10.38
CA TYR A 208 2.35 -6.17 -11.37
C TYR A 208 1.93 -5.88 -12.82
N ASP A 209 0.66 -5.58 -13.07
CA ASP A 209 0.14 -5.18 -14.39
C ASP A 209 0.71 -3.85 -14.90
N LYS A 210 1.27 -3.02 -14.02
CA LYS A 210 1.84 -1.71 -14.36
C LYS A 210 3.36 -1.75 -14.56
N VAL A 211 4.01 -2.90 -14.35
CA VAL A 211 5.45 -3.05 -14.55
C VAL A 211 5.77 -2.96 -16.04
N LEU A 212 6.72 -2.09 -16.38
CA LEU A 212 7.16 -1.78 -17.73
C LEU A 212 7.73 -3.02 -18.45
N GLU A 213 7.27 -3.30 -19.67
CA GLU A 213 7.68 -4.49 -20.45
C GLU A 213 9.14 -4.40 -20.92
N GLU A 214 9.62 -3.18 -21.17
CA GLU A 214 10.99 -2.86 -21.58
C GLU A 214 12.02 -3.26 -20.51
N ASP A 215 11.64 -3.30 -19.23
CA ASP A 215 12.44 -3.92 -18.17
C ASP A 215 12.18 -5.43 -18.13
N LYS A 216 12.74 -6.14 -19.10
CA LYS A 216 12.50 -7.58 -19.33
C LYS A 216 12.67 -8.44 -18.07
N LYS A 217 13.61 -8.08 -17.18
CA LYS A 217 13.85 -8.82 -15.94
C LYS A 217 12.68 -8.65 -14.98
N TYR A 218 12.35 -7.41 -14.62
CA TYR A 218 11.27 -7.13 -13.67
C TYR A 218 9.90 -7.47 -14.24
N TYR A 219 9.68 -7.29 -15.54
CA TYR A 219 8.44 -7.70 -16.19
C TYR A 219 8.21 -9.22 -16.12
N LYS A 220 9.26 -10.03 -16.34
CA LYS A 220 9.17 -11.49 -16.19
C LYS A 220 8.88 -11.89 -14.74
N LEU A 221 9.53 -11.24 -13.78
CA LEU A 221 9.26 -11.46 -12.35
C LEU A 221 7.82 -11.10 -11.98
N ALA A 222 7.34 -9.94 -12.46
CA ALA A 222 5.98 -9.47 -12.25
C ALA A 222 4.93 -10.44 -12.81
N LYS A 223 5.15 -10.97 -14.02
CA LYS A 223 4.26 -12.00 -14.61
C LYS A 223 4.18 -13.26 -13.76
N ALA A 224 5.32 -13.80 -13.34
CA ALA A 224 5.35 -14.99 -12.50
C ALA A 224 4.68 -14.76 -11.13
N ALA A 225 4.97 -13.62 -10.49
CA ALA A 225 4.36 -13.27 -9.21
C ALA A 225 2.86 -13.00 -9.32
N LYS A 226 2.40 -12.43 -10.44
CA LYS A 226 0.98 -12.27 -10.75
C LYS A 226 0.27 -13.62 -10.86
N GLU A 227 0.84 -14.59 -11.57
CA GLU A 227 0.25 -15.94 -11.70
C GLU A 227 0.15 -16.65 -10.33
N GLU A 228 1.17 -16.48 -9.49
CA GLU A 228 1.15 -16.96 -8.11
C GLU A 228 0.07 -16.28 -7.27
N CYS A 229 -0.08 -14.94 -7.38
CA CYS A 229 -1.13 -14.19 -6.70
C CYS A 229 -2.52 -14.65 -7.11
N ILE A 230 -2.77 -14.80 -8.42
CA ILE A 230 -4.05 -15.30 -8.94
C ILE A 230 -4.33 -16.68 -8.34
N SER A 231 -3.38 -17.60 -8.39
CA SER A 231 -3.55 -18.93 -7.81
C SER A 231 -3.83 -18.92 -6.30
N SER A 232 -3.13 -18.05 -5.56
CA SER A 232 -3.23 -17.97 -4.09
C SER A 232 -4.47 -17.24 -3.60
N MET A 233 -4.99 -16.29 -4.38
CA MET A 233 -6.10 -15.43 -3.94
C MET A 233 -7.43 -16.19 -3.86
N TYR A 234 -7.60 -17.27 -4.63
CA TYR A 234 -8.87 -18.01 -4.73
C TYR A 234 -9.40 -18.45 -3.36
N ASN A 235 -8.69 -19.34 -2.68
CA ASN A 235 -9.12 -19.86 -1.39
C ASN A 235 -9.18 -18.77 -0.32
N TYR A 236 -8.24 -17.82 -0.38
CA TYR A 236 -8.15 -16.72 0.57
C TYR A 236 -9.40 -15.83 0.51
N TYR A 237 -9.74 -15.30 -0.66
CA TYR A 237 -10.89 -14.39 -0.79
C TYR A 237 -12.23 -15.12 -0.66
N ILE A 238 -12.33 -16.41 -1.01
CA ILE A 238 -13.54 -17.21 -0.69
C ILE A 238 -13.74 -17.29 0.83
N GLN A 239 -12.67 -17.56 1.59
CA GLN A 239 -12.73 -17.60 3.05
C GLN A 239 -13.08 -16.22 3.65
N GLN A 240 -12.45 -15.14 3.17
CA GLN A 240 -12.74 -13.79 3.63
C GLN A 240 -14.18 -13.37 3.30
N ALA A 241 -14.68 -13.69 2.11
CA ALA A 241 -16.06 -13.42 1.71
C ALA A 241 -17.06 -14.17 2.59
N SER A 242 -16.78 -15.44 2.88
CA SER A 242 -17.64 -16.29 3.72
C SER A 242 -17.70 -15.73 5.15
N TYR A 243 -16.55 -15.40 5.72
CA TYR A 243 -16.46 -14.77 7.05
C TYR A 243 -17.18 -13.43 7.09
N ALA A 244 -16.98 -12.56 6.10
CA ALA A 244 -17.67 -11.27 6.03
C ALA A 244 -19.20 -11.45 5.97
N ASN A 245 -19.68 -12.37 5.13
CA ASN A 245 -21.11 -12.67 5.03
C ASN A 245 -21.69 -13.25 6.33
N GLU A 246 -21.00 -14.17 6.99
CA GLU A 246 -21.41 -14.73 8.28
C GLU A 246 -21.50 -13.68 9.39
N ASN A 247 -20.68 -12.64 9.31
CA ASN A 247 -20.71 -11.49 10.22
C ASN A 247 -21.68 -10.38 9.79
N GLY A 248 -22.45 -10.61 8.72
CA GLY A 248 -23.45 -9.66 8.19
C GLY A 248 -22.86 -8.50 7.37
N ASN A 249 -21.57 -8.52 7.05
CA ASN A 249 -20.87 -7.53 6.24
C ASN A 249 -20.95 -7.90 4.75
N TYR A 250 -22.17 -7.85 4.21
CA TYR A 250 -22.45 -8.38 2.87
C TYR A 250 -21.77 -7.61 1.74
N ASP A 251 -21.63 -6.27 1.85
CA ASP A 251 -20.91 -5.47 0.85
C ASP A 251 -19.44 -5.89 0.73
N GLU A 252 -18.77 -6.08 1.86
CA GLU A 252 -17.37 -6.54 1.87
C GLU A 252 -17.26 -7.98 1.36
N ALA A 253 -18.25 -8.84 1.67
CA ALA A 253 -18.30 -10.19 1.12
C ALA A 253 -18.38 -10.17 -0.42
N ILE A 254 -19.28 -9.36 -0.98
CA ILE A 254 -19.44 -9.19 -2.43
C ILE A 254 -18.16 -8.66 -3.06
N LYS A 255 -17.53 -7.65 -2.44
CA LYS A 255 -16.27 -7.07 -2.91
C LYS A 255 -15.15 -8.11 -3.05
N TYR A 256 -15.02 -9.03 -2.09
CA TYR A 256 -14.06 -10.14 -2.21
C TYR A 256 -14.39 -11.11 -3.36
N ILE A 257 -15.68 -11.34 -3.63
CA ILE A 257 -16.10 -12.13 -4.78
C ILE A 257 -15.81 -11.41 -6.10
N GLU A 258 -16.01 -10.09 -6.17
CA GLU A 258 -15.67 -9.27 -7.35
C GLU A 258 -14.18 -9.32 -7.69
N TYR A 259 -13.31 -9.32 -6.66
CA TYR A 259 -11.87 -9.49 -6.86
C TYR A 259 -11.55 -10.80 -7.60
N LEU A 260 -12.24 -11.89 -7.25
CA LEU A 260 -12.06 -13.18 -7.89
C LEU A 260 -12.65 -13.21 -9.31
N LYS A 261 -13.84 -12.66 -9.50
CA LYS A 261 -14.58 -12.68 -10.77
C LYS A 261 -13.78 -12.08 -11.93
N LYS A 262 -12.89 -11.13 -11.66
CA LYS A 262 -11.98 -10.55 -12.66
C LYS A 262 -11.03 -11.59 -13.30
N TYR A 263 -10.68 -12.65 -12.58
CA TYR A 263 -9.71 -13.67 -13.02
C TYR A 263 -10.34 -15.07 -13.17
N TYR A 264 -11.53 -15.27 -12.60
CA TYR A 264 -12.27 -16.53 -12.57
C TYR A 264 -13.71 -16.30 -13.04
N SER A 265 -13.90 -15.70 -14.22
CA SER A 265 -15.22 -15.27 -14.71
C SER A 265 -16.22 -16.42 -14.89
N ASP A 266 -15.72 -17.61 -15.20
CA ASP A 266 -16.54 -18.78 -15.58
C ASP A 266 -16.69 -19.78 -14.42
N ASP A 267 -16.27 -19.40 -13.21
CA ASP A 267 -16.37 -20.25 -12.03
C ASP A 267 -17.81 -20.20 -11.46
N GLU A 268 -18.49 -21.35 -11.54
CA GLU A 268 -19.87 -21.51 -11.07
C GLU A 268 -20.01 -21.20 -9.57
N LYS A 269 -19.03 -21.62 -8.75
CA LYS A 269 -19.06 -21.40 -7.29
C LYS A 269 -18.97 -19.92 -6.95
N ILE A 270 -18.14 -19.15 -7.66
CA ILE A 270 -18.05 -17.69 -7.49
C ILE A 270 -19.40 -17.04 -7.82
N SER A 271 -20.04 -17.48 -8.91
CA SER A 271 -21.34 -16.96 -9.34
C SER A 271 -22.48 -17.28 -8.36
N GLU A 272 -22.49 -18.50 -7.81
CA GLU A 272 -23.44 -18.91 -6.76
C GLU A 272 -23.26 -18.07 -5.48
N LEU A 273 -22.01 -17.86 -5.05
CA LEU A 273 -21.71 -17.07 -3.86
C LEU A 273 -22.09 -15.60 -4.04
N GLU A 274 -21.79 -15.00 -5.19
CA GLU A 274 -22.22 -13.65 -5.54
C GLU A 274 -23.73 -13.49 -5.40
N SER A 275 -24.49 -14.39 -6.03
CA SER A 275 -25.96 -14.38 -6.02
C SER A 275 -26.50 -14.50 -4.59
N LYS A 276 -25.95 -15.43 -3.80
CA LYS A 276 -26.32 -15.63 -2.39
C LYS A 276 -26.03 -14.40 -1.54
N TYR A 277 -24.86 -13.77 -1.70
CA TYR A 277 -24.48 -12.61 -0.90
C TYR A 277 -25.26 -11.35 -1.31
N GLN A 278 -25.58 -11.19 -2.59
CA GLN A 278 -26.48 -10.13 -3.07
C GLN A 278 -27.91 -10.31 -2.53
N GLU A 279 -28.41 -11.55 -2.48
CA GLU A 279 -29.71 -11.85 -1.85
C GLU A 279 -29.68 -11.48 -0.35
N ASN A 280 -28.63 -11.89 0.37
CA ASN A 280 -28.46 -11.55 1.79
C ASN A 280 -28.38 -10.02 2.01
N LEU A 281 -27.62 -9.31 1.16
CA LEU A 281 -27.52 -7.85 1.22
C LEU A 281 -28.91 -7.22 1.07
N SER A 282 -29.69 -7.65 0.08
CA SER A 282 -31.04 -7.14 -0.19
C SER A 282 -32.02 -7.45 0.95
N LEU A 283 -31.99 -8.67 1.49
CA LEU A 283 -32.94 -9.10 2.51
C LEU A 283 -32.65 -8.50 3.90
N TYR A 284 -31.38 -8.44 4.28
CA TYR A 284 -30.98 -8.19 5.68
C TYR A 284 -30.36 -6.82 5.92
N THR A 285 -30.23 -5.98 4.88
CA THR A 285 -29.78 -4.60 5.05
C THR A 285 -30.97 -3.69 5.33
N MET A 286 -30.81 -2.77 6.29
CA MET A 286 -31.79 -1.75 6.62
C MET A 286 -31.09 -0.41 6.69
N THR A 287 -31.66 0.60 6.04
CA THR A 287 -31.26 1.99 6.26
C THR A 287 -31.84 2.50 7.57
N GLN A 288 -31.33 3.63 8.06
CA GLN A 288 -31.91 4.28 9.24
C GLN A 288 -33.38 4.65 9.00
N ASP A 289 -33.71 5.09 7.80
CA ASP A 289 -35.10 5.41 7.43
C ASP A 289 -36.01 4.19 7.44
N ASP A 290 -35.54 3.02 6.99
CA ASP A 290 -36.31 1.77 7.04
C ASP A 290 -36.63 1.39 8.49
N ILE A 291 -35.64 1.52 9.38
CA ILE A 291 -35.79 1.26 10.82
C ILE A 291 -36.78 2.25 11.44
N ILE A 292 -36.62 3.55 11.20
CA ILE A 292 -37.53 4.59 11.71
C ILE A 292 -38.96 4.32 11.22
N ASN A 293 -39.14 4.09 9.92
CA ASN A 293 -40.45 3.79 9.32
C ASN A 293 -41.13 2.59 9.99
N LEU A 294 -40.37 1.52 10.23
CA LEU A 294 -40.85 0.31 10.89
C LEU A 294 -41.32 0.60 12.33
N ILE A 295 -40.50 1.32 13.10
CA ILE A 295 -40.78 1.69 14.49
C ILE A 295 -42.03 2.58 14.56
N THR A 296 -42.06 3.69 13.81
CA THR A 296 -43.16 4.66 13.87
C THR A 296 -44.48 4.04 13.44
N LYS A 297 -44.45 3.12 12.46
CA LYS A 297 -45.61 2.35 12.05
C LYS A 297 -46.16 1.48 13.19
N LYS A 298 -45.30 0.82 13.96
CA LYS A 298 -45.72 0.01 15.13
C LYS A 298 -46.15 0.88 16.31
N MET A 299 -45.53 2.04 16.50
CA MET A 299 -45.93 3.02 17.52
C MET A 299 -47.29 3.67 17.23
N GLY A 300 -47.70 3.73 15.96
CA GLY A 300 -48.86 4.50 15.54
C GLY A 300 -48.64 6.01 15.60
N THR A 301 -47.39 6.47 15.44
CA THR A 301 -47.01 7.89 15.48
C THR A 301 -46.37 8.33 14.17
N ASN A 302 -46.27 9.64 13.94
CA ASN A 302 -45.45 10.18 12.86
C ASN A 302 -43.95 10.16 13.23
N LYS A 303 -43.09 10.57 12.28
CA LYS A 303 -41.64 10.63 12.46
C LYS A 303 -41.15 11.83 13.29
N ASP A 304 -42.05 12.72 13.69
CA ASP A 304 -41.64 14.02 14.24
C ASP A 304 -40.85 13.85 15.54
N GLY A 305 -39.62 14.37 15.52
CA GLY A 305 -38.70 14.29 16.63
C GLY A 305 -38.10 12.90 16.89
N ILE A 306 -38.39 11.88 16.06
CA ILE A 306 -37.80 10.55 16.20
C ILE A 306 -36.41 10.51 15.57
N THR A 307 -35.42 10.09 16.33
CA THR A 307 -34.05 9.86 15.87
C THR A 307 -33.54 8.52 16.38
N ILE A 308 -32.56 7.94 15.67
CA ILE A 308 -31.96 6.66 16.06
C ILE A 308 -30.43 6.69 15.95
N ASN A 309 -29.77 5.97 16.86
CA ASN A 309 -28.43 5.45 16.62
C ASN A 309 -28.54 3.94 16.43
N SER A 310 -28.01 3.39 15.33
CA SER A 310 -28.18 1.99 14.97
C SER A 310 -26.84 1.29 14.76
N TYR A 311 -26.69 0.09 15.32
CA TYR A 311 -25.50 -0.75 15.23
C TYR A 311 -25.90 -2.17 14.81
N GLN A 312 -25.19 -2.73 13.83
CA GLN A 312 -25.39 -4.11 13.40
C GLN A 312 -24.90 -5.10 14.47
N GLN A 313 -25.64 -6.18 14.68
CA GLN A 313 -25.30 -7.27 15.59
C GLN A 313 -25.65 -8.62 14.93
N MET A 314 -24.80 -9.63 15.14
CA MET A 314 -25.12 -11.02 14.80
C MET A 314 -25.50 -11.77 16.06
N ILE A 315 -26.73 -12.28 16.14
CA ILE A 315 -27.24 -13.00 17.31
C ILE A 315 -27.79 -14.34 16.83
N ASN A 316 -27.20 -15.45 17.30
CA ASN A 316 -27.57 -16.82 16.92
C ASN A 316 -27.64 -17.01 15.39
N GLY A 317 -26.70 -16.42 14.65
CA GLY A 317 -26.61 -16.51 13.19
C GLY A 317 -27.57 -15.60 12.42
N ASN A 318 -28.40 -14.80 13.10
CA ASN A 318 -29.30 -13.84 12.47
C ASN A 318 -28.77 -12.40 12.63
N LYS A 319 -29.02 -11.58 11.61
CA LYS A 319 -28.64 -10.17 11.60
C LYS A 319 -29.72 -9.33 12.31
N PHE A 320 -29.29 -8.58 13.31
CA PHE A 320 -30.09 -7.62 14.04
C PHE A 320 -29.50 -6.21 13.93
N TYR A 321 -30.35 -5.22 14.13
CA TYR A 321 -29.93 -3.84 14.40
C TYR A 321 -30.26 -3.51 15.84
N TYR A 322 -29.24 -3.30 16.67
CA TYR A 322 -29.40 -2.65 17.96
C TYR A 322 -29.61 -1.17 17.74
N VAL A 323 -30.66 -0.61 18.31
CA VAL A 323 -31.08 0.76 18.03
C VAL A 323 -31.39 1.46 19.34
N GLU A 324 -30.71 2.59 19.56
CA GLU A 324 -31.08 3.56 20.58
C GLU A 324 -32.14 4.48 19.97
N LEU A 325 -33.37 4.40 20.46
CA LEU A 325 -34.49 5.17 19.94
C LEU A 325 -34.70 6.42 20.79
N CYS A 326 -34.59 7.58 20.15
CA CYS A 326 -34.77 8.88 20.79
C CYS A 326 -36.02 9.60 20.26
N LYS A 327 -36.69 10.35 21.14
CA LYS A 327 -37.75 11.28 20.80
C LYS A 327 -37.46 12.65 21.39
N TYR A 328 -37.27 13.66 20.53
CA TYR A 328 -36.82 15.01 20.91
C TYR A 328 -35.58 14.93 21.82
N ASP A 329 -34.56 14.21 21.34
CA ASP A 329 -33.26 13.98 21.99
C ASP A 329 -33.29 13.25 23.34
N LYS A 330 -34.43 12.66 23.71
CA LYS A 330 -34.56 11.81 24.89
C LYS A 330 -34.62 10.35 24.47
N LEU A 331 -33.74 9.52 25.02
CA LEU A 331 -33.79 8.06 24.86
C LEU A 331 -35.12 7.54 25.43
N ILE A 332 -35.93 6.93 24.58
CA ILE A 332 -37.23 6.37 24.93
C ILE A 332 -37.27 4.85 24.86
N ASP A 333 -36.32 4.21 24.17
CA ASP A 333 -36.18 2.75 24.15
C ASP A 333 -34.80 2.34 23.63
N GLU A 334 -34.40 1.12 23.95
CA GLU A 334 -33.32 0.38 23.28
C GLU A 334 -33.95 -0.84 22.64
N ILE A 335 -33.81 -0.99 21.33
CA ILE A 335 -34.49 -2.05 20.59
C ILE A 335 -33.51 -2.92 19.82
N LEU A 336 -33.88 -4.18 19.63
CA LEU A 336 -33.33 -5.03 18.58
C LEU A 336 -34.35 -5.15 17.47
N VAL A 337 -33.94 -4.84 16.25
CA VAL A 337 -34.73 -5.08 15.04
C VAL A 337 -34.16 -6.29 14.33
N ASP A 338 -34.96 -7.35 14.19
CA ASP A 338 -34.61 -8.51 13.36
C ASP A 338 -34.67 -8.10 11.89
N ALA A 339 -33.53 -8.17 11.19
CA ALA A 339 -33.43 -7.75 9.80
C ALA A 339 -34.31 -8.61 8.87
N LYS A 340 -34.49 -9.90 9.18
CA LYS A 340 -35.26 -10.84 8.36
C LYS A 340 -36.76 -10.69 8.60
N THR A 341 -37.17 -10.78 9.87
CA THR A 341 -38.60 -10.85 10.21
C THR A 341 -39.21 -9.48 10.43
N ARG A 342 -38.40 -8.42 10.54
CA ARG A 342 -38.80 -7.05 10.89
C ARG A 342 -39.51 -6.97 12.24
N LYS A 343 -39.30 -7.97 13.11
CA LYS A 343 -39.76 -7.94 14.50
C LYS A 343 -38.91 -6.97 15.31
N ILE A 344 -39.56 -6.27 16.23
CA ILE A 344 -38.92 -5.36 17.18
C ILE A 344 -38.98 -5.97 18.56
N TYR A 345 -37.83 -6.01 19.23
CA TYR A 345 -37.73 -6.44 20.62
C TYR A 345 -37.24 -5.26 21.44
N SER A 346 -37.98 -4.85 22.47
CA SER A 346 -37.59 -3.74 23.35
C SER A 346 -36.75 -4.26 24.50
N TYR A 347 -35.85 -3.42 24.99
CA TYR A 347 -35.02 -3.78 26.13
C TYR A 347 -35.87 -3.81 27.40
N LYS A 348 -35.77 -4.91 28.14
CA LYS A 348 -36.40 -5.05 29.45
C LYS A 348 -35.54 -5.89 30.37
N SER A 349 -35.14 -5.34 31.50
CA SER A 349 -34.40 -6.07 32.52
C SER A 349 -35.04 -5.86 33.89
N SER A 350 -34.44 -6.45 34.92
CA SER A 350 -34.87 -6.19 36.29
C SER A 350 -34.62 -4.75 36.74
N GLU A 351 -33.69 -4.04 36.08
CA GLU A 351 -33.23 -2.71 36.47
C GLU A 351 -33.83 -1.61 35.59
N LYS A 352 -34.31 -1.96 34.39
CA LYS A 352 -34.73 -0.98 33.38
C LYS A 352 -35.88 -1.52 32.54
N ASP A 353 -36.94 -0.73 32.42
CA ASP A 353 -38.12 -0.99 31.59
C ASP A 353 -38.58 0.33 30.97
N TYR A 354 -38.67 0.37 29.65
CA TYR A 354 -39.13 1.54 28.90
C TYR A 354 -40.65 1.62 28.79
N ASN A 355 -41.38 0.60 29.27
CA ASN A 355 -42.83 0.51 29.27
C ASN A 355 -43.46 0.77 27.89
N THR A 356 -42.95 0.04 26.89
CA THR A 356 -43.36 0.20 25.48
C THR A 356 -44.50 -0.73 25.10
N SER A 357 -45.38 -0.26 24.21
CA SER A 357 -46.56 -1.00 23.74
C SER A 357 -46.47 -1.45 22.27
N TYR A 358 -45.39 -1.10 21.57
CA TYR A 358 -45.21 -1.36 20.14
C TYR A 358 -44.26 -2.53 19.84
N SER A 359 -43.75 -3.18 20.88
CA SER A 359 -42.76 -4.25 20.76
C SER A 359 -43.40 -5.61 20.48
N ASP A 360 -42.74 -6.46 19.69
CA ASP A 360 -43.14 -7.85 19.45
C ASP A 360 -42.63 -8.81 20.55
N GLY A 361 -41.74 -8.34 21.42
CA GLY A 361 -41.18 -9.09 22.53
C GLY A 361 -40.11 -8.29 23.26
N PHE A 362 -39.40 -8.94 24.18
CA PHE A 362 -38.37 -8.25 24.96
C PHE A 362 -37.03 -8.96 24.85
N PHE A 363 -35.95 -8.21 25.08
CA PHE A 363 -34.61 -8.77 25.23
C PHE A 363 -33.87 -8.10 26.38
N LYS A 364 -32.81 -8.75 26.85
CA LYS A 364 -31.81 -8.15 27.75
C LYS A 364 -30.41 -8.58 27.37
N ILE A 365 -29.43 -7.85 27.87
CA ILE A 365 -28.02 -8.20 27.79
C ILE A 365 -27.60 -8.67 29.18
N ILE A 366 -27.07 -9.89 29.29
CA ILE A 366 -26.58 -10.43 30.56
C ILE A 366 -25.11 -10.03 30.80
N SER A 367 -24.57 -10.30 31.99
CA SER A 367 -23.21 -9.87 32.39
C SER A 367 -22.08 -10.39 31.49
N SER A 368 -22.31 -11.46 30.71
CA SER A 368 -21.35 -11.96 29.71
C SER A 368 -21.37 -11.17 28.40
N GLY A 369 -22.29 -10.21 28.23
CA GLY A 369 -22.53 -9.50 26.97
C GLY A 369 -23.47 -10.22 26.00
N GLU A 370 -24.00 -11.39 26.38
CA GLU A 370 -24.91 -12.16 25.52
C GLU A 370 -26.34 -11.58 25.53
N PHE A 371 -26.97 -11.57 24.36
CA PHE A 371 -28.38 -11.21 24.19
C PHE A 371 -29.29 -12.37 24.56
N ARG A 372 -30.26 -12.12 25.44
CA ARG A 372 -31.28 -13.08 25.83
C ARG A 372 -32.67 -12.54 25.50
N PHE A 373 -33.41 -13.27 24.69
CA PHE A 373 -34.80 -12.96 24.37
C PHE A 373 -35.75 -13.49 25.45
N ALA A 374 -36.83 -12.74 25.69
CA ALA A 374 -37.91 -13.16 26.56
C ALA A 374 -38.75 -14.24 25.87
N LEU A 375 -39.29 -15.18 26.64
CA LEU A 375 -40.30 -16.11 26.18
C LEU A 375 -41.49 -15.34 25.61
N SER A 376 -42.10 -15.87 24.56
CA SER A 376 -43.44 -15.50 24.14
C SER A 376 -44.51 -16.09 25.07
N GLU A 377 -45.75 -15.61 24.96
CA GLU A 377 -46.88 -16.18 25.71
C GLU A 377 -47.06 -17.68 25.43
N GLY A 378 -46.89 -18.10 24.17
CA GLY A 378 -46.99 -19.49 23.76
C GLY A 378 -45.90 -20.38 24.36
N GLU A 379 -44.65 -19.89 24.35
CA GLU A 379 -43.54 -20.60 25.00
C GLU A 379 -43.74 -20.69 26.50
N CYS A 380 -44.19 -19.61 27.14
CA CYS A 380 -44.52 -19.61 28.56
C CYS A 380 -45.58 -20.66 28.92
N ARG A 381 -46.66 -20.75 28.14
CA ARG A 381 -47.71 -21.76 28.32
C ARG A 381 -47.17 -23.17 28.16
N PHE A 382 -46.36 -23.39 27.13
CA PHE A 382 -45.75 -24.69 26.83
C PHE A 382 -44.81 -25.16 27.94
N GLU A 383 -43.95 -24.27 28.46
CA GLU A 383 -43.05 -24.57 29.58
C GLU A 383 -43.83 -24.97 30.85
N LEU A 384 -44.91 -24.26 31.18
CA LEU A 384 -45.77 -24.62 32.31
C LEU A 384 -46.51 -25.94 32.10
N GLU A 385 -47.05 -26.16 30.90
CA GLU A 385 -47.71 -27.42 30.54
C GLU A 385 -46.78 -28.62 30.69
N ASN A 386 -45.54 -28.52 30.21
CA ASN A 386 -44.54 -29.58 30.38
C ASN A 386 -44.23 -29.80 31.85
N LYS A 387 -44.06 -28.73 32.64
CA LYS A 387 -43.76 -28.84 34.08
C LYS A 387 -44.89 -29.51 34.86
N LEU A 388 -46.15 -29.22 34.53
CA LEU A 388 -47.31 -29.88 35.12
C LEU A 388 -47.37 -31.36 34.76
N LYS A 389 -47.11 -31.71 33.49
CA LYS A 389 -47.05 -33.11 33.03
C LYS A 389 -45.91 -33.90 33.67
N GLU A 390 -44.72 -33.30 33.84
CA GLU A 390 -43.58 -33.91 34.54
C GLU A 390 -43.93 -34.31 35.97
N LYS A 391 -44.80 -33.55 36.62
CA LYS A 391 -45.27 -33.80 38.00
C LYS A 391 -46.54 -34.65 38.07
N ASP A 392 -46.99 -35.22 36.94
CA ASP A 392 -48.23 -35.99 36.83
C ASP A 392 -49.49 -35.21 37.29
N GLU A 393 -49.49 -33.89 37.07
CA GLU A 393 -50.61 -33.03 37.42
C GLU A 393 -51.62 -32.89 36.29
N SER A 394 -52.88 -33.25 36.56
CA SER A 394 -53.98 -33.06 35.62
C SER A 394 -54.51 -31.62 35.61
N PHE A 395 -54.65 -31.06 34.40
CA PHE A 395 -55.25 -29.76 34.17
C PHE A 395 -56.15 -29.78 32.92
N LYS A 396 -57.12 -28.87 32.87
CA LYS A 396 -58.06 -28.70 31.76
C LYS A 396 -57.57 -27.65 30.76
N ASN A 397 -57.12 -26.51 31.25
CA ASN A 397 -56.55 -25.44 30.44
C ASN A 397 -55.62 -24.54 31.26
N ILE A 398 -54.76 -23.81 30.54
CA ILE A 398 -53.83 -22.80 31.04
C ILE A 398 -54.14 -21.51 30.30
N ASP A 399 -54.53 -20.47 31.03
CA ASP A 399 -54.83 -19.15 30.48
C ASP A 399 -53.79 -18.15 30.99
N ILE A 400 -53.13 -17.42 30.09
CA ILE A 400 -52.27 -16.30 30.49
C ILE A 400 -53.16 -15.07 30.68
N VAL A 401 -53.02 -14.39 31.80
CA VAL A 401 -53.87 -13.26 32.20
C VAL A 401 -53.04 -11.99 32.45
N SER A 402 -53.70 -10.83 32.46
CA SER A 402 -53.09 -9.57 32.87
C SER A 402 -52.64 -9.60 34.33
N LYS A 403 -51.72 -8.70 34.70
CA LYS A 403 -51.31 -8.55 36.10
C LYS A 403 -52.52 -8.23 36.98
N GLU A 404 -53.39 -7.34 36.52
CA GLU A 404 -54.60 -6.93 37.22
C GLU A 404 -55.55 -8.11 37.46
N ASP A 405 -55.75 -8.94 36.43
CA ASP A 405 -56.61 -10.13 36.52
C ASP A 405 -56.01 -11.24 37.37
N SER A 406 -54.67 -11.36 37.40
CA SER A 406 -53.98 -12.35 38.24
C SER A 406 -54.35 -12.20 39.72
N SER A 407 -54.58 -10.95 40.17
CA SER A 407 -54.95 -10.63 41.55
C SER A 407 -56.28 -11.25 42.00
N LYS A 408 -57.14 -11.67 41.06
CA LYS A 408 -58.43 -12.35 41.36
C LYS A 408 -58.24 -13.79 41.84
N TYR A 409 -57.06 -14.36 41.62
CA TYR A 409 -56.77 -15.78 41.88
C TYR A 409 -55.90 -16.01 43.12
N THR A 410 -55.49 -14.94 43.81
CA THR A 410 -54.79 -14.99 45.10
C THR A 410 -55.61 -14.32 46.20
N LYS A 411 -55.48 -14.82 47.44
CA LYS A 411 -56.05 -14.16 48.63
C LYS A 411 -55.12 -13.06 49.17
N ASN A 412 -53.82 -13.17 48.90
CA ASN A 412 -52.79 -12.28 49.41
C ASN A 412 -52.17 -11.50 48.23
N LYS A 413 -52.80 -10.38 47.87
CA LYS A 413 -52.38 -9.54 46.74
C LYS A 413 -51.02 -8.89 47.00
N ASP A 414 -50.81 -8.40 48.22
CA ASP A 414 -49.56 -7.74 48.61
C ASP A 414 -48.34 -8.67 48.48
N LEU A 415 -48.51 -9.96 48.79
CA LEU A 415 -47.47 -10.96 48.61
C LEU A 415 -47.07 -11.13 47.13
N VAL A 416 -48.05 -11.21 46.23
CA VAL A 416 -47.79 -11.31 44.79
C VAL A 416 -47.19 -10.02 44.24
N ASP A 417 -47.74 -8.85 44.61
CA ASP A 417 -47.22 -7.56 44.15
C ASP A 417 -45.80 -7.29 44.64
N ASN A 418 -45.47 -7.63 45.88
CA ASN A 418 -44.12 -7.51 46.42
C ASN A 418 -43.16 -8.50 45.74
N PHE A 419 -43.60 -9.72 45.48
CA PHE A 419 -42.78 -10.70 44.75
C PHE A 419 -42.45 -10.22 43.34
N ILE A 420 -43.45 -9.71 42.60
CA ILE A 420 -43.25 -9.18 41.24
C ILE A 420 -42.32 -7.96 41.27
N LYS A 421 -42.50 -7.03 42.21
CA LYS A 421 -41.62 -5.85 42.38
C LYS A 421 -40.17 -6.23 42.66
N ASN A 422 -39.96 -7.32 43.40
CA ASN A 422 -38.62 -7.83 43.70
C ASN A 422 -38.06 -8.73 42.59
N ASN A 423 -38.90 -9.19 41.67
CA ASN A 423 -38.55 -10.10 40.58
C ASN A 423 -39.10 -9.56 39.26
N ASN A 424 -38.60 -8.40 38.82
CA ASN A 424 -39.06 -7.67 37.63
C ASN A 424 -38.96 -8.47 36.30
N SER A 425 -38.32 -9.64 36.28
CA SER A 425 -38.32 -10.57 35.14
C SER A 425 -39.54 -11.52 35.11
N VAL A 426 -40.33 -11.57 36.19
CA VAL A 426 -41.61 -12.26 36.26
C VAL A 426 -42.65 -11.41 35.54
N TYR A 427 -43.05 -11.89 34.37
CA TYR A 427 -43.88 -11.12 33.44
C TYR A 427 -45.18 -11.83 33.05
N TYR A 428 -45.17 -13.16 33.02
CA TYR A 428 -46.34 -13.95 32.64
C TYR A 428 -47.07 -14.49 33.88
N TYR A 429 -48.38 -14.33 33.88
CA TYR A 429 -49.29 -14.77 34.94
C TYR A 429 -50.20 -15.84 34.37
N ALA A 430 -49.93 -17.10 34.71
CA ALA A 430 -50.66 -18.24 34.18
C ALA A 430 -51.69 -18.76 35.18
N VAL A 431 -52.93 -18.88 34.76
CA VAL A 431 -54.03 -19.44 35.55
C VAL A 431 -54.31 -20.84 35.07
N VAL A 432 -54.06 -21.83 35.93
CA VAL A 432 -54.27 -23.24 35.64
C VAL A 432 -55.60 -23.69 36.21
N ASN A 433 -56.44 -24.25 35.35
CA ASN A 433 -57.73 -24.80 35.73
C ASN A 433 -57.63 -26.32 35.87
N LYS A 434 -57.79 -26.85 37.08
CA LYS A 434 -57.73 -28.29 37.34
C LYS A 434 -59.09 -29.01 37.22
N GLY A 435 -60.16 -28.32 36.83
CA GLY A 435 -61.50 -28.91 36.62
C GLY A 435 -62.63 -28.15 37.33
N ILE A 436 -63.89 -28.54 37.07
CA ILE A 436 -65.11 -27.80 37.44
C ILE A 436 -65.26 -27.59 38.97
N PHE A 437 -64.69 -28.48 39.78
CA PHE A 437 -64.79 -28.44 41.26
C PHE A 437 -63.48 -28.08 41.96
N LYS A 438 -62.40 -27.77 41.22
CA LYS A 438 -61.10 -27.42 41.80
C LYS A 438 -60.84 -25.91 41.67
N LYS A 439 -60.22 -25.34 42.70
CA LYS A 439 -59.79 -23.93 42.68
C LYS A 439 -58.79 -23.73 41.53
N LYS A 440 -58.92 -22.63 40.79
CA LYS A 440 -57.90 -22.21 39.82
C LYS A 440 -56.63 -21.79 40.55
N GLU A 441 -55.50 -22.18 39.99
CA GLU A 441 -54.18 -21.95 40.55
C GLU A 441 -53.45 -20.88 39.75
N LEU A 442 -52.73 -20.00 40.44
CA LEU A 442 -51.93 -18.95 39.81
C LEU A 442 -50.45 -19.35 39.83
N TYR A 443 -49.83 -19.24 38.66
CA TYR A 443 -48.41 -19.45 38.45
C TYR A 443 -47.78 -18.16 37.89
N LEU A 444 -46.61 -17.82 38.38
CA LEU A 444 -45.82 -16.67 37.94
C LEU A 444 -44.59 -17.19 37.18
N ILE A 445 -44.26 -16.62 36.04
CA ILE A 445 -43.20 -17.16 35.18
C ILE A 445 -42.18 -16.07 34.82
N ASP A 446 -40.91 -16.38 35.08
CA ASP A 446 -39.77 -15.56 34.66
C ASP A 446 -39.55 -15.70 33.16
N MET A 447 -39.70 -14.59 32.43
CA MET A 447 -39.65 -14.59 30.96
C MET A 447 -38.25 -14.86 30.40
N TYR A 448 -37.18 -14.84 31.19
CA TYR A 448 -35.82 -15.07 30.71
C TYR A 448 -35.20 -16.36 31.23
N THR A 449 -35.53 -16.78 32.45
CA THR A 449 -34.94 -17.98 33.07
C THR A 449 -35.85 -19.20 32.99
N LYS A 450 -37.09 -19.03 32.50
CA LYS A 450 -38.12 -20.08 32.49
C LYS A 450 -38.47 -20.61 33.89
N LYS A 451 -38.13 -19.87 34.95
CA LYS A 451 -38.46 -20.27 36.32
C LYS A 451 -39.94 -20.07 36.54
N ILE A 452 -40.61 -21.08 37.06
CA ILE A 452 -42.04 -21.09 37.34
C ILE A 452 -42.21 -21.02 38.86
N TYR A 453 -43.11 -20.17 39.33
CA TYR A 453 -43.44 -20.06 40.74
C TYR A 453 -44.92 -20.32 40.94
N PHE A 454 -45.25 -21.14 41.92
CA PHE A 454 -46.63 -21.41 42.31
C PHE A 454 -47.05 -20.45 43.43
N VAL A 455 -48.21 -19.81 43.27
CA VAL A 455 -48.78 -18.90 44.26
C VAL A 455 -49.72 -19.67 45.17
N SER A 456 -49.25 -19.98 46.38
CA SER A 456 -50.10 -20.53 47.44
C SER A 456 -50.83 -19.41 48.20
N ASN A 457 -51.62 -19.74 49.22
CA ASN A 457 -52.33 -18.71 49.99
C ASN A 457 -51.38 -17.83 50.81
N ASP A 458 -50.26 -18.39 51.29
CA ASP A 458 -49.40 -17.76 52.30
C ASP A 458 -47.95 -17.56 51.81
N GLU A 459 -47.54 -18.20 50.72
CA GLU A 459 -46.19 -18.11 50.15
C GLU A 459 -46.15 -18.30 48.62
N ILE A 460 -45.07 -17.84 48.00
CA ILE A 460 -44.73 -18.12 46.60
C ILE A 460 -43.53 -19.06 46.60
N VAL A 461 -43.70 -20.24 46.02
CA VAL A 461 -42.67 -21.28 45.97
C VAL A 461 -42.21 -21.51 44.54
N ASN A 462 -40.92 -21.81 44.38
CA ASN A 462 -40.40 -22.28 43.09
C ASN A 462 -41.05 -23.64 42.78
N TYR A 463 -41.64 -23.75 41.60
CA TYR A 463 -42.49 -24.87 41.21
C TYR A 463 -41.68 -26.00 40.57
#